data_AF-A0A6P5XEF9-F1
#
_entry.id   AF-A0A6P5XEF9-F1
#
_cell.length_a   1.000
_cell.length_b   1.000
_cell.length_c   1.000
_cell.angle_alpha   90.00
_cell.angle_beta   90.00
_cell.angle_gamma   90.00
#
_symmetry.space_group_name_H-M   'P 1'
#
loop_
_entity.id
_entity.type
_entity.pdbx_description
1 polymer ?
#
loop_
_entity_poly.entity_id
_entity_poly.type
_entity_poly.pdbx_seq_one_letter_code
_entity_poly.pdbx_strand_id
1 'polypeptide(L)'
;MCIAVFMWETHPLYPFLLFLNRDEYHSRPTKPLGWWEGGEILGGRDVQAGGTWLASSRDGRLTFITNFRELHSRPHTKTRGHLSVRFLQSKKKPIEFAKEVVKEADQYNGFNLILVDLCSKSMVYLANRPKENGNFVTEVSSGIHVLSHANLDSLWLKLND
;
A
#
# COMPACT_ATOMS: atom_id res chain seq x y z
N MET A 1 -8.12 11.42 4.43
CA MET A 1 -7.47 11.26 3.11
C MET A 1 -5.98 10.96 3.27
N CYS A 2 -5.55 9.72 3.00
CA CYS A 2 -4.12 9.40 3.02
C CYS A 2 -3.39 9.97 1.81
N ILE A 3 -2.11 10.31 1.99
CA ILE A 3 -1.19 10.68 0.92
C ILE A 3 0.18 10.08 1.20
N ALA A 4 0.81 9.55 0.15
CA ALA A 4 2.18 9.10 0.15
C ALA A 4 2.95 9.82 -0.96
N VAL A 5 4.17 10.24 -0.64
CA VAL A 5 5.18 10.71 -1.60
C VAL A 5 6.40 9.85 -1.39
N PHE A 6 6.92 9.27 -2.47
CA PHE A 6 8.07 8.37 -2.35
C PHE A 6 9.03 8.50 -3.52
N MET A 7 10.29 8.22 -3.23
CA MET A 7 11.39 8.17 -4.19
C MET A 7 11.84 6.73 -4.33
N TRP A 8 11.87 6.21 -5.55
CA TRP A 8 12.27 4.85 -5.86
C TRP A 8 13.48 4.84 -6.79
N GLU A 9 14.58 4.24 -6.35
CA GLU A 9 15.83 4.06 -7.12
C GLU A 9 16.39 5.33 -7.78
N THR A 10 16.18 6.50 -7.16
CA THR A 10 16.64 7.78 -7.72
C THR A 10 17.59 8.54 -6.78
N HIS A 11 17.61 8.21 -5.48
CA HIS A 11 18.54 8.81 -4.53
C HIS A 11 19.85 8.01 -4.46
N PRO A 12 21.04 8.65 -4.47
CA PRO A 12 22.33 7.95 -4.54
C PRO A 12 22.64 7.07 -3.32
N LEU A 13 22.05 7.37 -2.16
CA LEU A 13 22.29 6.63 -0.91
C LEU A 13 21.10 5.81 -0.41
N TYR A 14 19.89 6.13 -0.85
CA TYR A 14 18.67 5.56 -0.30
C TYR A 14 17.88 4.93 -1.44
N PRO A 15 17.79 3.58 -1.53
CA PRO A 15 17.07 2.92 -2.62
C PRO A 15 15.57 3.25 -2.59
N PHE A 16 15.05 3.61 -1.41
CA PHE A 16 13.67 3.99 -1.19
C PHE A 16 13.55 5.04 -0.08
N LEU A 17 12.80 6.10 -0.34
CA LEU A 17 12.36 7.08 0.66
C LEU A 17 10.84 7.20 0.60
N LEU A 18 10.17 7.19 1.76
CA LEU A 18 8.71 7.25 1.85
C LEU A 18 8.28 8.27 2.91
N PHE A 19 7.43 9.20 2.48
CA PHE A 19 6.63 10.04 3.36
C PHE A 19 5.18 9.61 3.21
N LEU A 20 4.57 9.11 4.27
CA LEU A 20 3.18 8.66 4.25
C LEU A 20 2.42 9.31 5.40
N ASN A 21 1.43 10.12 5.05
CA ASN A 21 0.45 10.63 5.98
C ASN A 21 -0.82 9.78 5.89
N ARG A 22 -1.18 9.14 7.01
CA ARG A 22 -2.46 8.46 7.16
C ARG A 22 -3.43 9.39 7.85
N ASP A 23 -4.52 9.72 7.16
CA ASP A 23 -5.61 10.50 7.72
C ASP A 23 -6.84 9.61 7.90
N GLU A 24 -7.27 9.51 9.15
CA GLU A 24 -8.27 8.59 9.67
C GLU A 24 -9.03 9.22 10.83
N TYR A 25 -10.24 8.75 11.10
CA TYR A 25 -10.99 9.08 12.32
C TYR A 25 -10.14 8.90 13.59
N HIS A 26 -10.07 9.95 14.41
CA HIS A 26 -9.42 9.91 15.72
C HIS A 26 -9.98 8.81 16.64
N SER A 27 -11.26 8.45 16.47
CA SER A 27 -11.91 7.40 17.25
C SER A 27 -11.52 5.98 16.81
N ARG A 28 -10.84 5.80 15.67
CA ARG A 28 -10.43 4.48 15.19
C ARG A 28 -9.20 4.01 15.98
N PRO A 29 -9.32 2.97 16.82
CA PRO A 29 -8.22 2.56 17.69
C PRO A 29 -7.08 1.93 16.89
N THR A 30 -5.84 2.36 17.19
CA THR A 30 -4.62 1.82 16.61
C THR A 30 -3.57 1.53 17.68
N LYS A 31 -2.72 0.52 17.44
CA LYS A 31 -1.47 0.37 18.17
C LYS A 31 -0.37 1.16 17.45
N PRO A 32 0.55 1.80 18.20
CA PRO A 32 1.67 2.54 17.62
C PRO A 32 2.62 1.61 16.86
N LEU A 33 3.60 2.20 16.17
CA LEU A 33 4.68 1.48 15.52
C LEU A 33 5.38 0.56 16.53
N GLY A 34 5.46 -0.72 16.19
CA GLY A 34 6.16 -1.70 16.99
C GLY A 34 6.28 -3.03 16.26
N TRP A 35 7.14 -3.90 16.79
CA TRP A 35 7.20 -5.28 16.34
C TRP A 35 5.95 -6.02 16.82
N TRP A 36 5.27 -6.68 15.88
CA TRP A 36 4.11 -7.50 16.17
C TRP A 36 4.51 -8.78 16.89
N GLU A 37 3.52 -9.53 17.36
CA GLU A 37 3.75 -10.85 17.94
C GLU A 37 4.49 -11.76 16.92
N GLY A 38 5.56 -12.43 17.36
CA GLY A 38 6.46 -13.20 16.48
C GLY A 38 7.63 -12.41 15.88
N GLY A 39 7.63 -11.08 15.97
CA GLY A 39 8.82 -10.26 15.71
C GLY A 39 9.21 -10.07 14.24
N GLU A 40 8.39 -10.54 13.29
CA GLU A 40 8.68 -10.47 11.85
C GLU A 40 8.09 -9.24 11.16
N ILE A 41 6.98 -8.68 11.69
CA ILE A 41 6.30 -7.50 11.13
C ILE A 41 6.56 -6.30 12.04
N LEU A 42 7.03 -5.20 11.45
CA LEU A 42 7.16 -3.88 12.08
C LEU A 42 6.15 -2.93 11.44
N GLY A 43 5.21 -2.41 12.22
CA GLY A 43 4.21 -1.47 11.71
C GLY A 43 3.18 -1.07 12.75
N GLY A 44 2.42 -0.02 12.46
CA GLY A 44 1.21 0.28 13.23
C GLY A 44 0.14 -0.79 12.99
N ARG A 45 -0.73 -1.03 13.98
CA ARG A 45 -1.80 -2.03 13.86
C ARG A 45 -3.16 -1.38 14.04
N ASP A 46 -4.06 -1.67 13.12
CA ASP A 46 -5.47 -1.35 13.26
C ASP A 46 -6.11 -2.33 14.26
N VAL A 47 -6.57 -1.82 15.41
CA VAL A 47 -7.16 -2.68 16.46
C VAL A 47 -8.56 -3.14 16.07
N GLN A 48 -9.29 -2.32 15.31
CA GLN A 48 -10.66 -2.64 14.91
C GLN A 48 -10.69 -3.72 13.83
N ALA A 49 -9.83 -3.60 12.82
CA ALA A 49 -9.84 -4.50 11.67
C ALA A 49 -8.72 -5.55 11.67
N GLY A 50 -7.71 -5.43 12.54
CA GLY A 50 -6.62 -6.40 12.70
C GLY A 50 -5.47 -6.28 11.69
N GLY A 51 -5.56 -5.38 10.71
CA GLY A 51 -4.55 -5.18 9.67
C GLY A 51 -3.57 -4.03 9.93
N THR A 52 -2.86 -3.62 8.88
CA THR A 52 -1.94 -2.46 8.90
C THR A 52 -2.09 -1.62 7.64
N TRP A 53 -1.69 -0.35 7.72
CA TRP A 53 -1.66 0.57 6.57
C TRP A 53 -0.25 0.79 6.02
N LEU A 54 0.78 0.54 6.83
CA LEU A 54 2.19 0.65 6.50
C LEU A 54 2.96 -0.28 7.44
N ALA A 55 3.69 -1.22 6.87
CA ALA A 55 4.54 -2.12 7.62
C ALA A 55 5.71 -2.61 6.78
N SER A 56 6.74 -3.06 7.47
CA SER A 56 7.90 -3.74 6.90
C SER A 56 8.18 -5.04 7.64
N SER A 57 9.10 -5.80 7.10
CA SER A 57 9.62 -7.02 7.70
C SER A 57 11.15 -7.00 7.77
N ARG A 58 11.73 -7.97 8.48
CA ARG A 58 13.17 -8.05 8.71
C ARG A 58 13.98 -8.34 7.45
N ASP A 59 13.38 -9.00 6.46
CA ASP A 59 14.04 -9.39 5.22
C ASP A 59 13.97 -8.30 4.13
N GLY A 60 13.58 -7.07 4.50
CA GLY A 60 13.56 -5.94 3.58
C GLY A 60 12.30 -5.82 2.73
N ARG A 61 11.24 -6.57 3.02
CA ARG A 61 9.92 -6.32 2.41
C ARG A 61 9.21 -5.17 3.11
N LEU A 62 8.53 -4.34 2.34
CA LEU A 62 7.71 -3.22 2.81
C LEU A 62 6.41 -3.17 2.02
N THR A 63 5.34 -2.72 2.68
CA THR A 63 4.05 -2.51 2.01
C THR A 63 3.31 -1.37 2.66
N PHE A 64 2.59 -0.62 1.85
CA PHE A 64 1.63 0.36 2.32
C PHE A 64 0.40 0.40 1.43
N ILE A 65 -0.68 0.91 2.00
CA ILE A 65 -1.98 0.92 1.37
C ILE A 65 -2.66 2.28 1.55
N THR A 66 -3.35 2.75 0.51
CA THR A 66 -4.24 3.90 0.59
C THR A 66 -5.64 3.49 0.13
N ASN A 67 -6.66 4.17 0.66
CA ASN A 67 -8.03 3.97 0.20
C ASN A 67 -8.19 4.60 -1.19
N PHE A 68 -8.98 4.00 -2.07
CA PHE A 68 -9.37 4.64 -3.33
C PHE A 68 -10.65 5.46 -3.17
N ARG A 69 -10.70 6.59 -3.87
CA ARG A 69 -11.81 7.53 -4.12
C ARG A 69 -13.10 6.82 -4.55
N GLU A 70 -14.01 6.48 -3.65
CA GLU A 70 -15.34 5.94 -4.02
C GLU A 70 -16.47 6.82 -3.47
N LEU A 71 -17.54 6.99 -4.24
CA LEU A 71 -18.75 7.70 -3.79
C LEU A 71 -19.50 6.92 -2.71
N HIS A 72 -19.50 5.59 -2.84
CA HIS A 72 -20.17 4.69 -1.93
C HIS A 72 -19.23 3.55 -1.55
N SER A 73 -19.03 3.34 -0.25
CA SER A 73 -18.36 2.13 0.25
C SER A 73 -19.37 1.00 0.40
N ARG A 74 -19.01 -0.21 -0.04
CA ARG A 74 -19.81 -1.41 0.17
C ARG A 74 -19.65 -1.89 1.62
N PRO A 75 -20.75 -2.23 2.32
CA PRO A 75 -20.67 -2.85 3.63
C PRO A 75 -20.15 -4.30 3.51
N HIS A 76 -19.65 -4.84 4.62
CA HIS A 76 -19.22 -6.26 4.74
C HIS A 76 -18.11 -6.73 3.79
N THR A 77 -17.33 -5.82 3.20
CA THR A 77 -16.13 -6.18 2.42
C THR A 77 -14.98 -6.62 3.33
N LYS A 78 -14.04 -7.42 2.80
CA LYS A 78 -12.77 -7.71 3.48
C LYS A 78 -12.01 -6.43 3.81
N THR A 79 -11.32 -6.41 4.95
CA THR A 79 -10.46 -5.29 5.31
C THR A 79 -9.18 -5.29 4.47
N ARG A 80 -8.87 -4.13 3.89
CA ARG A 80 -7.73 -3.93 3.00
C ARG A 80 -6.39 -4.08 3.73
N GLY A 81 -6.32 -3.69 5.00
CA GLY A 81 -5.07 -3.77 5.79
C GLY A 81 -4.55 -5.19 6.01
N HIS A 82 -5.39 -6.22 5.80
CA HIS A 82 -4.92 -7.62 5.81
C HIS A 82 -4.08 -7.98 4.58
N LEU A 83 -4.20 -7.25 3.47
CA LEU A 83 -3.36 -7.48 2.28
C LEU A 83 -1.88 -7.25 2.62
N SER A 84 -1.59 -6.18 3.37
CA SER A 84 -0.23 -5.87 3.82
C SER A 84 0.32 -6.96 4.74
N VAL A 85 -0.46 -7.43 5.71
CA VAL A 85 -0.05 -8.52 6.62
C VAL A 85 0.23 -9.81 5.83
N ARG A 86 -0.67 -10.19 4.92
CA ARG A 86 -0.53 -11.39 4.08
C ARG A 86 0.69 -11.33 3.17
N PHE A 87 1.02 -10.16 2.63
CA PHE A 87 2.22 -9.99 1.82
C PHE A 87 3.50 -10.22 2.64
N LEU A 88 3.57 -9.61 3.83
CA LEU A 88 4.73 -9.73 4.71
C LEU A 88 4.90 -11.14 5.31
N GLN A 89 3.83 -11.91 5.42
CA GLN A 89 3.87 -13.32 5.82
C GLN A 89 4.13 -14.29 4.65
N SER A 90 4.05 -13.79 3.41
CA SER A 90 4.26 -14.58 2.21
C SER A 90 5.72 -14.52 1.76
N LYS A 91 6.19 -15.60 1.13
CA LYS A 91 7.51 -15.66 0.46
C LYS A 91 7.44 -15.32 -1.03
N LYS A 92 6.25 -15.04 -1.57
CA LYS A 92 6.05 -14.73 -3.00
C LYS A 92 6.73 -13.43 -3.39
N LYS A 93 7.14 -13.32 -4.66
CA LYS A 93 7.59 -12.05 -5.22
C LYS A 93 6.43 -11.04 -5.25
N PRO A 94 6.70 -9.72 -5.18
CA PRO A 94 5.65 -8.69 -5.23
C PRO A 94 4.64 -8.88 -6.37
N ILE A 95 5.13 -9.18 -7.59
CA ILE A 95 4.29 -9.38 -8.78
C ILE A 95 3.39 -10.62 -8.69
N GLU A 96 3.89 -11.70 -8.09
CA GLU A 96 3.14 -12.95 -7.92
C GLU A 96 2.02 -12.76 -6.90
N PHE A 97 2.33 -12.13 -5.76
CA PHE A 97 1.34 -11.81 -4.74
C PHE A 97 0.27 -10.86 -5.29
N ALA A 98 0.67 -9.82 -6.02
CA ALA A 98 -0.29 -8.88 -6.64
C ALA A 98 -1.27 -9.61 -7.58
N LYS A 99 -0.79 -10.52 -8.44
CA LYS A 99 -1.63 -11.33 -9.33
C LYS A 99 -2.61 -12.24 -8.58
N GLU A 100 -2.27 -12.71 -7.37
CA GLU A 100 -3.22 -13.44 -6.53
C GLU A 100 -4.29 -12.52 -5.96
N VAL A 101 -3.91 -11.33 -5.48
CA VAL A 101 -4.88 -10.36 -4.94
C VAL A 101 -5.87 -9.91 -6.02
N VAL A 102 -5.45 -9.80 -7.29
CA VAL A 102 -6.36 -9.49 -8.42
C VAL A 102 -7.55 -10.45 -8.47
N LYS A 103 -7.35 -11.74 -8.16
CA LYS A 103 -8.41 -12.77 -8.22
C LYS A 103 -9.49 -12.59 -7.16
N GLU A 104 -9.24 -11.80 -6.12
CA GLU A 104 -10.18 -11.50 -5.03
C GLU A 104 -10.35 -9.99 -4.83
N ALA A 105 -9.94 -9.16 -5.80
CA ALA A 105 -9.93 -7.71 -5.68
C ALA A 105 -11.34 -7.10 -5.53
N ASP A 106 -12.35 -7.80 -6.03
CA ASP A 106 -13.77 -7.49 -5.94
C ASP A 106 -14.34 -7.66 -4.53
N GLN A 107 -13.65 -8.38 -3.64
CA GLN A 107 -14.06 -8.60 -2.25
C GLN A 107 -13.68 -7.44 -1.32
N TYR A 108 -12.98 -6.42 -1.84
CA TYR A 108 -12.54 -5.25 -1.11
C TYR A 108 -13.22 -3.97 -1.65
N ASN A 109 -13.41 -2.98 -0.78
CA ASN A 109 -13.61 -1.61 -1.23
C ASN A 109 -12.34 -1.10 -1.95
N GLY A 110 -12.47 0.02 -2.66
CA GLY A 110 -11.40 0.62 -3.45
C GLY A 110 -10.10 0.81 -2.66
N PHE A 111 -8.97 0.42 -3.25
CA PHE A 111 -7.65 0.55 -2.65
C PHE A 111 -6.54 0.73 -3.70
N ASN A 112 -5.43 1.29 -3.22
CA ASN A 112 -4.12 1.23 -3.83
C ASN A 112 -3.18 0.49 -2.88
N LEU A 113 -2.42 -0.47 -3.36
CA LEU A 113 -1.47 -1.27 -2.61
C LEU A 113 -0.09 -1.18 -3.27
N ILE A 114 0.92 -0.84 -2.48
CA ILE A 114 2.32 -0.89 -2.88
C ILE A 114 2.99 -2.05 -2.16
N LEU A 115 3.70 -2.87 -2.92
CA LEU A 115 4.45 -4.04 -2.48
C LEU A 115 5.90 -3.85 -2.87
N VAL A 116 6.80 -3.85 -1.89
CA VAL A 116 8.22 -3.58 -2.08
C VAL A 116 9.02 -4.76 -1.55
N ASP A 117 10.01 -5.18 -2.32
CA ASP A 117 11.11 -6.02 -1.89
C ASP A 117 12.41 -5.28 -2.22
N LEU A 118 13.07 -4.76 -1.19
CA LEU A 118 14.30 -3.96 -1.33
C LEU A 118 15.50 -4.80 -1.76
N CYS A 119 15.54 -6.08 -1.38
CA CYS A 119 16.63 -6.98 -1.74
C CYS A 119 16.63 -7.29 -3.23
N SER A 120 15.44 -7.52 -3.82
CA SER A 120 15.30 -7.76 -5.26
C SER A 120 15.07 -6.49 -6.08
N LYS A 121 15.00 -5.32 -5.44
CA LYS A 121 14.68 -4.03 -6.08
C LYS A 121 13.38 -4.12 -6.90
N SER A 122 12.37 -4.75 -6.32
CA SER A 122 11.06 -4.92 -6.95
C SER A 122 10.03 -4.08 -6.22
N MET A 123 9.37 -3.19 -6.95
CA MET A 123 8.21 -2.46 -6.45
C MET A 123 7.03 -2.67 -7.39
N VAL A 124 5.91 -3.14 -6.84
CA VAL A 124 4.68 -3.39 -7.57
C VAL A 124 3.55 -2.60 -6.97
N TYR A 125 2.83 -1.91 -7.86
CA TYR A 125 1.61 -1.20 -7.57
C TYR A 125 0.40 -2.02 -8.03
N LEU A 126 -0.58 -2.17 -7.14
CA LEU A 126 -1.87 -2.78 -7.42
C LEU A 126 -2.99 -1.80 -7.06
N ALA A 127 -3.92 -1.57 -7.98
CA ALA A 127 -5.19 -0.90 -7.69
C ALA A 127 -6.36 -1.74 -8.18
N ASN A 128 -7.38 -1.90 -7.34
CA ASN A 128 -8.62 -2.58 -7.73
C ASN A 128 -9.63 -1.65 -8.44
N ARG A 129 -9.24 -0.39 -8.67
CA ARG A 129 -9.96 0.62 -9.46
C ARG A 129 -8.98 1.24 -10.47
N PRO A 130 -8.48 0.49 -11.45
CA PRO A 130 -7.61 1.07 -12.48
C PRO A 130 -8.37 2.13 -13.29
N LYS A 131 -7.64 3.04 -13.94
CA LYS A 131 -8.21 3.90 -14.98
C LYS A 131 -8.82 3.03 -16.09
N GLU A 132 -9.73 3.59 -16.89
CA GLU A 132 -10.26 2.88 -18.06
C GLU A 132 -9.10 2.36 -18.93
N ASN A 133 -9.16 1.07 -19.28
CA ASN A 133 -8.10 0.31 -19.99
C ASN A 133 -6.75 0.20 -19.24
N GLY A 134 -6.69 0.57 -17.97
CA GLY A 134 -5.51 0.44 -17.13
C GLY A 134 -5.32 -0.98 -16.59
N ASN A 135 -4.07 -1.32 -16.30
CA ASN A 135 -3.74 -2.59 -15.64
C ASN A 135 -4.07 -2.52 -14.15
N PHE A 136 -4.59 -3.60 -13.59
CA PHE A 136 -4.73 -3.74 -12.13
C PHE A 136 -3.37 -3.69 -11.44
N VAL A 137 -2.35 -4.29 -12.07
CA VAL A 137 -1.00 -4.46 -11.52
C VAL A 137 0.00 -3.80 -12.45
N THR A 138 0.95 -3.05 -11.91
CA THR A 138 2.00 -2.38 -12.67
C THR A 138 3.30 -2.38 -11.86
N GLU A 139 4.43 -2.59 -12.51
CA GLU A 139 5.74 -2.36 -11.89
C GLU A 139 5.99 -0.86 -11.78
N VAL A 140 6.48 -0.42 -10.62
CA VAL A 140 6.77 1.00 -10.40
C VAL A 140 8.15 1.30 -10.97
N SER A 141 8.20 2.21 -11.95
CA SER A 141 9.45 2.70 -12.54
C SER A 141 10.27 3.48 -11.50
N SER A 142 11.58 3.55 -11.66
CA SER A 142 12.41 4.46 -10.85
C SER A 142 11.94 5.92 -11.02
N GLY A 143 11.89 6.69 -9.94
CA GLY A 143 11.39 8.06 -9.97
C GLY A 143 10.82 8.57 -8.65
N ILE A 144 10.20 9.74 -8.72
CA ILE A 144 9.42 10.34 -7.63
C ILE A 144 7.95 10.13 -7.94
N HIS A 145 7.22 9.58 -6.97
CA HIS A 145 5.83 9.21 -7.12
C HIS A 145 4.96 9.81 -6.03
N VAL A 146 3.70 10.08 -6.38
CA VAL A 146 2.68 10.55 -5.47
C VAL A 146 1.47 9.62 -5.54
N LEU A 147 1.06 9.12 -4.37
CA LEU A 147 -0.10 8.25 -4.23
C LEU A 147 -1.04 8.81 -3.17
N SER A 148 -2.22 9.25 -3.58
CA SER A 148 -3.29 9.64 -2.67
C SER A 148 -4.40 8.59 -2.67
N HIS A 149 -5.65 9.01 -2.86
CA HIS A 149 -6.81 8.14 -2.98
C HIS A 149 -7.28 8.00 -4.44
N ALA A 150 -6.38 8.16 -5.40
CA ALA A 150 -6.63 7.91 -6.82
C ALA A 150 -5.51 7.01 -7.34
N ASN A 151 -5.46 6.76 -8.64
CA ASN A 151 -4.37 5.97 -9.20
C ASN A 151 -3.02 6.68 -9.00
N LEU A 152 -1.95 5.89 -8.93
CA LEU A 152 -0.57 6.37 -8.85
C LEU A 152 -0.29 7.48 -9.88
N ASP A 153 0.34 8.57 -9.42
CA ASP A 153 0.72 9.74 -10.21
C ASP A 153 -0.44 10.40 -10.99
N SER A 154 -1.68 10.19 -10.56
CA SER A 154 -2.79 10.96 -11.10
C SER A 154 -2.59 12.45 -10.83
N LEU A 155 -2.72 13.29 -11.86
CA LEU A 155 -2.75 14.74 -11.75
C LEU A 155 -3.85 15.14 -10.75
N TRP A 156 -3.42 15.46 -9.54
CA TRP A 156 -4.31 16.00 -8.52
C TRP A 156 -4.29 17.52 -8.68
N LEU A 157 -5.46 18.16 -8.71
CA LEU A 157 -5.63 19.61 -8.96
C LEU A 157 -4.83 20.54 -8.04
N LYS A 158 -4.15 20.03 -7.01
CA LYS A 158 -3.25 20.78 -6.12
C LYS A 158 -1.76 20.74 -6.51
N LEU A 159 -1.42 20.09 -7.63
CA LEU A 159 -0.04 20.01 -8.14
C LEU A 159 0.28 21.11 -9.17
N ASN A 160 -0.62 22.08 -9.35
CA ASN A 160 -0.54 23.12 -10.39
C ASN A 160 -0.32 24.55 -9.84
N ASP A 161 0.09 24.69 -8.58
CA ASP A 161 0.46 26.00 -8.01
C ASP A 161 1.96 26.06 -7.69
#